data_AF-A0A1J9Q0N7-F1
#
_entry.id   AF-A0A1J9Q0N7-F1
#
_cell.length_a   1.000
_cell.length_b   1.000
_cell.length_c   1.000
_cell.angle_alpha   90.00
_cell.angle_beta   90.00
_cell.angle_gamma   90.00
#
_symmetry.space_group_name_H-M   'P 1'
#
loop_
_entity.id
_entity.type
_entity.pdbx_description
1 polymer ?
#
loop_
_entity_poly.entity_id
_entity_poly.type
_entity_poly.pdbx_seq_one_letter_code
_entity_poly.pdbx_strand_id
1 'polypeptide(L)'
;GGLTHLNYAFAYIDPTSFEVTTMDAAAPISLFDEVAALKIVKPSLQLYVSIGGCTFSDNNTITQPIFGKITRSPANRQKFADNSVSLNQYGFDGVDIDW
;
A
#
# COMPACT_ATOMS: atom_id res chain seq x y z
N GLY A 1 9.21 17.63 -19.29
CA GLY A 1 8.56 17.77 -17.97
C GLY A 1 7.30 16.93 -17.97
N GLY A 2 7.03 16.20 -16.89
CA GLY A 2 5.88 15.30 -16.71
C GLY A 2 6.03 14.51 -15.41
N LEU A 3 4.96 13.85 -14.95
CA LEU A 3 4.96 13.04 -13.71
C LEU A 3 6.01 11.93 -13.79
N THR A 4 6.96 11.89 -12.86
CA THR A 4 7.97 10.82 -12.77
C THR A 4 7.54 9.72 -11.80
N HIS A 5 6.73 10.08 -10.81
CA HIS A 5 6.21 9.19 -9.77
C HIS A 5 4.70 9.39 -9.67
N LEU A 6 3.96 8.31 -9.45
CA LEU A 6 2.54 8.32 -9.11
C LEU A 6 2.34 7.50 -7.85
N ASN A 7 1.69 8.10 -6.85
CA ASN A 7 1.32 7.43 -5.61
C ASN A 7 -0.17 7.11 -5.66
N TYR A 8 -0.51 5.82 -5.67
CA TYR A 8 -1.88 5.35 -5.48
C TYR A 8 -2.21 5.40 -3.99
N ALA A 9 -3.07 6.32 -3.60
CA ALA A 9 -3.46 6.56 -2.21
C ALA A 9 -4.96 6.27 -2.00
N PHE A 10 -5.38 5.55 -0.97
CA PHE A 10 -4.59 4.83 0.05
C PHE A 10 -4.93 3.34 0.05
N ALA A 11 -3.91 2.51 0.26
CA ALA A 11 -4.08 1.12 0.64
C ALA A 11 -4.02 0.99 2.17
N TYR A 12 -4.74 0.02 2.71
CA TYR A 12 -4.79 -0.30 4.14
C TYR A 12 -4.01 -1.57 4.42
N ILE A 13 -3.92 -1.93 5.71
CA ILE A 13 -3.25 -3.13 6.17
C ILE A 13 -4.26 -3.98 6.93
N ASP A 14 -4.36 -5.27 6.59
CA ASP A 14 -5.16 -6.19 7.39
C ASP A 14 -4.55 -6.33 8.81
N PRO A 15 -5.35 -6.16 9.89
CA PRO A 15 -4.84 -6.13 11.26
C PRO A 15 -4.28 -7.46 11.76
N THR A 16 -4.50 -8.56 11.04
CA THR A 16 -4.11 -9.93 11.43
C THR A 16 -3.01 -10.48 10.52
N SER A 17 -3.22 -10.43 9.20
CA SER A 17 -2.26 -10.94 8.22
C SER A 17 -1.11 -9.95 7.96
N PHE A 18 -1.32 -8.65 8.22
CA PHE A 18 -0.46 -7.56 7.76
C PHE A 18 -0.30 -7.49 6.25
N GLU A 19 -1.24 -8.06 5.50
CA GLU A 19 -1.29 -7.91 4.05
C GLU A 19 -1.81 -6.53 3.70
N VAL A 20 -1.28 -5.95 2.63
CA VAL A 20 -1.77 -4.69 2.09
C VAL A 20 -3.05 -4.98 1.32
N THR A 21 -4.09 -4.21 1.62
CA THR A 21 -5.45 -4.38 1.06
C THR A 21 -6.01 -3.04 0.62
N THR A 22 -7.14 -3.04 -0.08
CA THR A 22 -7.86 -1.81 -0.42
C THR A 22 -8.47 -1.18 0.84
N MET A 23 -8.58 0.16 0.85
CA MET A 23 -9.20 0.88 1.98
C MET A 23 -10.67 0.48 2.20
N ASP A 24 -11.39 0.19 1.11
CA ASP A 24 -12.75 -0.33 1.12
C ASP A 24 -12.75 -1.76 0.58
N ALA A 25 -13.42 -2.68 1.27
CA ALA A 25 -13.63 -4.04 0.79
C ALA A 25 -14.46 -4.09 -0.51
N ALA A 26 -15.23 -3.03 -0.81
CA ALA A 26 -15.95 -2.87 -2.07
C ALA A 26 -15.06 -2.35 -3.22
N ALA A 27 -13.89 -1.76 -2.92
CA ALA A 27 -12.96 -1.35 -3.96
C ALA A 27 -12.26 -2.60 -4.54
N PRO A 28 -12.39 -2.87 -5.85
CA PRO A 28 -11.82 -4.08 -6.42
C PRO A 28 -10.31 -3.95 -6.56
N ILE A 29 -9.59 -5.05 -6.30
CA ILE A 29 -8.14 -5.13 -6.47
C ILE A 29 -7.70 -4.82 -7.91
N SER A 30 -8.60 -5.00 -8.89
CA SER A 30 -8.37 -4.67 -10.30
C SER A 30 -8.07 -3.19 -10.54
N LEU A 31 -8.39 -2.30 -9.60
CA LEU A 31 -7.96 -0.90 -9.66
C LEU A 31 -6.43 -0.79 -9.69
N PHE A 32 -5.70 -1.71 -9.07
CA PHE A 32 -4.25 -1.72 -9.14
C PHE A 32 -3.75 -2.00 -10.57
N ASP A 33 -4.40 -2.94 -11.27
CA ASP A 33 -4.08 -3.27 -12.66
C ASP A 33 -4.38 -2.10 -13.60
N GLU A 34 -5.52 -1.41 -13.39
CA GLU A 34 -5.90 -0.21 -14.16
C GLU A 34 -4.87 0.92 -14.01
N VAL A 35 -4.36 1.12 -12.79
CA VAL A 35 -3.34 2.14 -12.51
C VAL A 35 -1.99 1.74 -13.11
N ALA A 36 -1.62 0.45 -13.03
CA ALA A 36 -0.41 -0.06 -13.65
C ALA A 36 -0.42 0.07 -15.19
N ALA A 37 -1.59 0.03 -15.83
CA ALA A 37 -1.73 0.23 -17.27
C ALA A 37 -1.23 1.60 -17.74
N LEU A 38 -1.13 2.61 -16.87
CA LEU A 38 -0.53 3.92 -17.20
C LEU A 38 0.93 3.80 -17.65
N LYS A 39 1.65 2.75 -17.22
CA LYS A 39 3.02 2.48 -17.64
C LYS A 39 3.12 2.09 -19.12
N ILE A 40 2.04 1.62 -19.74
CA ILE A 40 1.99 1.38 -21.21
C ILE A 40 2.21 2.71 -21.96
N VAL A 41 1.64 3.80 -21.46
CA VAL A 41 1.76 5.14 -22.06
C VAL A 41 3.07 5.81 -21.64
N LYS A 42 3.50 5.59 -20.39
CA LYS A 42 4.75 6.16 -19.87
C LYS A 42 5.58 5.09 -19.15
N PRO A 43 6.44 4.34 -19.87
CA PRO A 43 7.25 3.28 -19.28
C PRO A 43 8.24 3.75 -18.20
N SER A 44 8.58 5.04 -18.19
CA SER A 44 9.44 5.66 -17.16
C SER A 44 8.69 6.14 -15.93
N LEU A 45 7.37 5.97 -15.86
CA LEU A 45 6.58 6.28 -14.67
C LEU A 45 6.88 5.26 -13.58
N GLN A 46 7.28 5.73 -12.41
CA GLN A 46 7.38 4.89 -11.23
C GLN A 46 6.05 4.93 -10.46
N LEU A 47 5.48 3.77 -10.19
CA LEU A 47 4.20 3.62 -9.53
C LEU A 47 4.40 3.12 -8.11
N TYR A 48 3.90 3.86 -7.12
CA TYR A 48 3.98 3.50 -5.71
C TYR A 48 2.57 3.37 -5.13
N VAL A 49 2.44 2.51 -4.13
CA VAL A 49 1.22 2.43 -3.31
C VAL A 49 1.49 3.10 -1.97
N SER A 50 0.69 4.13 -1.66
CA SER A 50 0.70 4.79 -0.35
C SER A 50 -0.16 3.99 0.62
N ILE A 51 0.46 3.48 1.69
CA ILE A 51 -0.17 2.63 2.70
C ILE A 51 -0.41 3.46 3.97
N GLY A 52 -1.66 3.53 4.42
CA GLY A 52 -2.05 4.27 5.63
C GLY A 52 -2.91 5.49 5.34
N GLY A 53 -2.40 6.67 5.72
CA GLY A 53 -3.07 7.96 5.64
C GLY A 53 -3.78 8.37 6.94
N CYS A 54 -4.18 9.64 7.02
CA CYS A 54 -4.77 10.21 8.24
C CYS A 54 -5.94 9.38 8.82
N THR A 55 -6.87 8.94 7.97
CA THR A 55 -8.01 8.10 8.40
C THR A 55 -7.60 6.72 8.89
N PHE A 56 -6.51 6.14 8.37
CA PHE A 56 -5.99 4.87 8.87
C PHE A 56 -5.45 5.03 10.30
N SER A 57 -4.83 6.17 10.57
CA SER A 57 -4.22 6.54 11.85
C SER A 57 -5.21 7.17 12.85
N ASP A 58 -6.49 7.33 12.50
CA ASP A 58 -7.51 7.95 13.35
C ASP A 58 -7.67 7.22 14.70
N ASN A 59 -7.81 8.01 15.76
CA ASN A 59 -7.95 7.47 17.11
C ASN A 59 -9.20 6.58 17.28
N ASN A 60 -9.06 5.53 18.08
CA ASN A 60 -10.15 4.59 18.41
C ASN A 60 -10.66 3.76 17.21
N THR A 61 -9.86 3.64 16.16
CA THR A 61 -10.13 2.73 15.03
C THR A 61 -9.38 1.40 15.18
N ILE A 62 -9.81 0.39 14.44
CA ILE A 62 -9.11 -0.91 14.40
C ILE A 62 -7.74 -0.83 13.72
N THR A 63 -7.54 0.19 12.87
CA THR A 63 -6.33 0.41 12.07
C THR A 63 -5.26 1.19 12.82
N GLN A 64 -5.65 2.09 13.73
CA GLN A 64 -4.74 2.90 14.55
C GLN A 64 -3.54 2.13 15.14
N PRO A 65 -3.69 0.95 15.78
CA PRO A 65 -2.55 0.28 16.40
C PRO A 65 -1.68 -0.50 15.42
N ILE A 66 -2.05 -0.66 14.15
CA ILE A 66 -1.44 -1.64 13.24
C ILE A 66 0.04 -1.33 12.98
N PHE A 67 0.41 -0.10 12.61
CA PHE A 67 1.82 0.25 12.42
C PHE A 67 2.64 0.05 13.72
N GLY A 68 2.06 0.37 14.87
CA GLY A 68 2.66 0.06 16.18
C GLY A 68 2.87 -1.44 16.41
N LYS A 69 1.91 -2.29 16.04
CA LYS A 69 2.02 -3.76 16.14
C LYS A 69 3.09 -4.31 15.19
N ILE A 70 3.18 -3.77 13.98
CA ILE A 70 4.19 -4.17 12.98
C ILE A 70 5.58 -3.83 13.50
N THR A 71 5.81 -2.59 13.91
CA THR A 71 7.14 -2.11 14.29
C THR A 71 7.69 -2.72 15.58
N ARG A 72 6.82 -3.16 16.51
CA ARG A 72 7.22 -3.74 17.80
C ARG A 72 7.85 -5.13 17.74
N SER A 73 7.74 -5.86 16.63
CA SER A 73 8.26 -7.23 16.51
C SER A 73 9.10 -7.40 15.24
N PRO A 74 10.33 -7.95 15.32
CA PRO A 74 11.11 -8.29 14.14
C PRO A 74 10.36 -9.21 13.17
N ALA A 75 9.63 -10.20 13.69
CA ALA A 75 8.84 -11.12 12.86
C ALA A 75 7.70 -10.40 12.14
N ASN A 76 7.04 -9.44 12.80
CA ASN A 76 5.96 -8.68 12.17
C ASN A 76 6.49 -7.72 11.11
N ARG A 77 7.64 -7.06 11.36
CA ARG A 77 8.32 -6.23 10.36
C ARG A 77 8.70 -7.05 9.13
N GLN A 78 9.27 -8.25 9.31
CA GLN A 78 9.60 -9.14 8.19
C GLN A 78 8.35 -9.54 7.41
N LYS A 79 7.29 -9.98 8.11
CA LYS A 79 6.03 -10.36 7.47
C LYS A 79 5.43 -9.22 6.64
N PHE A 80 5.39 -8.01 7.19
CA PHE A 80 4.90 -6.83 6.48
C PHE A 80 5.77 -6.47 5.27
N ALA A 81 7.10 -6.60 5.38
CA ALA A 81 8.01 -6.37 4.27
C ALA A 81 7.78 -7.39 3.14
N ASP A 82 7.65 -8.67 3.47
CA ASP A 82 7.38 -9.74 2.50
C ASP A 82 6.04 -9.50 1.77
N ASN A 83 5.00 -9.12 2.52
CA ASN A 83 3.70 -8.74 1.97
C ASN A 83 3.77 -7.47 1.10
N SER A 84 4.65 -6.52 1.43
CA SER A 84 4.84 -5.31 0.62
C SER A 84 5.54 -5.62 -0.70
N VAL A 85 6.50 -6.55 -0.69
CA VAL A 85 7.20 -6.98 -1.92
C VAL A 85 6.25 -7.64 -2.90
N SER A 86 5.24 -8.38 -2.43
CA SER A 86 4.27 -9.06 -3.32
C SER A 86 3.41 -8.08 -4.13
N LEU A 87 3.36 -6.80 -3.77
CA LEU A 87 2.64 -5.76 -4.54
C LEU A 87 3.24 -5.52 -5.93
N ASN A 88 4.47 -5.98 -6.17
CA ASN A 88 5.07 -5.98 -7.50
C ASN A 88 4.24 -6.77 -8.53
N GLN A 89 3.46 -7.76 -8.10
CA GLN A 89 2.60 -8.55 -8.98
C GLN A 89 1.48 -7.71 -9.62
N TYR A 90 1.13 -6.59 -9.00
CA TYR A 90 0.15 -5.63 -9.51
C TYR A 90 0.80 -4.45 -10.25
N GLY A 91 2.12 -4.50 -10.50
CA GLY A 91 2.83 -3.48 -11.29
C GLY A 91 3.39 -2.28 -10.51
N PHE A 92 3.28 -2.29 -9.17
CA PHE A 92 3.90 -1.29 -8.30
C PHE A 92 5.43 -1.47 -8.23
N ASP A 93 6.16 -0.36 -8.30
CA ASP A 93 7.62 -0.26 -8.19
C ASP A 93 8.11 -0.04 -6.76
N GLY A 94 7.19 0.27 -5.84
CA GLY A 94 7.53 0.48 -4.44
C GLY A 94 6.33 0.83 -3.58
N VAL A 95 6.63 1.08 -2.31
CA VAL A 95 5.67 1.47 -1.28
C VAL A 95 6.04 2.83 -0.71
N ASP A 96 5.02 3.60 -0.38
CA ASP A 96 5.08 4.83 0.41
C ASP A 96 4.34 4.55 1.73
N ILE A 97 4.97 4.80 2.87
CA ILE A 97 4.36 4.55 4.19
C ILE A 97 3.91 5.89 4.76
N ASP A 98 2.61 6.09 4.84
CA ASP A 98 1.98 7.29 5.37
C ASP A 98 1.36 6.97 6.74
N TRP A 99 2.21 6.90 7.77
CA TRP A 99 1.82 6.62 9.16
C TRP A 99 1.45 7.91 9.90
#